data_AF-E9DLK9-F1
#
_entry.id   AF-E9DLK9-F1
#
_cell.length_a   1.000
_cell.length_b   1.000
_cell.length_c   1.000
_cell.angle_alpha   90.00
_cell.angle_beta   90.00
_cell.angle_gamma   90.00
#
_symmetry.space_group_name_H-M   'P 1'
#
loop_
_entity.id
_entity.type
_entity.pdbx_description
1 polymer ?
#
loop_
_entity_poly.entity_id
_entity_poly.type
_entity_poly.pdbx_seq_one_letter_code
_entity_poly.pdbx_strand_id
1 'polypeptide(L)'
;MTPVTPTAESTTSIGNKGQTQTGKPVFTEGDSRVPMNDKVPATFDDGSTTKTIPGVGTYTVAADGTVTFTPEAEFTGTAPAVTVVREDVNGTKASATYTPTVRPITKFVDKEGKEIQGYPALDGEQPKAEISGYRFVETKKLPNGDFEHVYEKVTTSYVDENGTPIPGYPTEEGQQPKKDIPGYEFVKTVVDENGNTQHIYKKTVTPTPVPDSTPTPEPQPTPQAKQEESVLPETKEEASFINPTDENAQLPKTGSEDSNLAIFGLASLLAGFGLYGTKRRKR
;
A
#
# COMPACT_ATOMS: atom_id res chain seq x y z
N MET A 1 -34.36 13.12 52.96
CA MET A 1 -33.00 12.81 52.46
C MET A 1 -33.05 12.90 50.95
N THR A 2 -32.15 13.65 50.32
CA THR A 2 -31.99 13.58 48.87
C THR A 2 -31.33 12.24 48.55
N PRO A 3 -31.94 11.37 47.73
CA PRO A 3 -31.26 10.17 47.25
C PRO A 3 -30.03 10.61 46.46
N VAL A 4 -28.89 10.01 46.76
CA VAL A 4 -27.67 10.18 45.99
C VAL A 4 -27.62 9.04 44.98
N THR A 5 -27.32 9.34 43.72
CA THR A 5 -27.32 8.34 42.65
C THR A 5 -26.00 8.45 41.91
N PRO A 6 -25.17 7.40 41.89
CA PRO A 6 -23.96 7.40 41.08
C PRO A 6 -24.32 7.48 39.59
N THR A 7 -23.40 8.04 38.81
CA THR A 7 -23.53 8.15 37.34
C THR A 7 -22.46 7.32 36.68
N ALA A 8 -22.65 7.00 35.40
CA ALA A 8 -21.66 6.26 34.62
C ALA A 8 -21.63 6.70 33.16
N GLU A 9 -20.44 6.64 32.56
CA GLU A 9 -20.18 6.97 31.16
C GLU A 9 -19.74 5.71 30.41
N SER A 10 -20.40 5.47 29.27
CA SER A 10 -20.09 4.35 28.38
C SER A 10 -18.79 4.58 27.61
N THR A 11 -18.20 3.51 27.10
CA THR A 11 -16.94 3.58 26.35
C THR A 11 -16.98 2.70 25.10
N THR A 12 -16.07 2.96 24.16
CA THR A 12 -15.95 2.25 22.90
C THR A 12 -14.49 2.02 22.56
N SER A 13 -14.21 1.01 21.74
CA SER A 13 -12.87 0.81 21.17
C SER A 13 -12.98 0.45 19.69
N ILE A 14 -11.91 0.69 18.95
CA ILE A 14 -11.75 0.25 17.56
C ILE A 14 -10.39 -0.43 17.45
N GLY A 15 -10.37 -1.66 16.96
CA GLY A 15 -9.14 -2.47 16.83
C GLY A 15 -9.10 -3.27 15.54
N ASN A 16 -7.93 -3.84 15.24
CA ASN A 16 -7.71 -4.67 14.06
C ASN A 16 -8.35 -6.06 14.21
N LYS A 17 -8.56 -6.74 13.08
CA LYS A 17 -9.13 -8.09 13.04
C LYS A 17 -8.32 -9.06 13.92
N GLY A 18 -9.04 -9.84 14.73
CA GLY A 18 -8.45 -10.83 15.64
C GLY A 18 -7.71 -10.25 16.86
N GLN A 19 -7.58 -8.92 17.01
CA GLN A 19 -6.90 -8.32 18.15
C GLN A 19 -7.83 -8.11 19.33
N THR A 20 -7.35 -8.44 20.52
CA THR A 20 -8.04 -8.12 21.77
C THR A 20 -8.14 -6.60 21.94
N GLN A 21 -9.29 -6.15 22.42
CA GLN A 21 -9.57 -4.76 22.70
C GLN A 21 -9.96 -4.58 24.16
N THR A 22 -9.74 -3.38 24.69
CA THR A 22 -10.15 -3.04 26.06
C THR A 22 -10.89 -1.71 26.09
N GLY A 23 -11.75 -1.56 27.09
CA GLY A 23 -12.45 -0.32 27.39
C GLY A 23 -12.86 -0.29 28.85
N LYS A 24 -12.69 0.86 29.51
CA LYS A 24 -13.07 1.05 30.91
C LYS A 24 -14.16 2.11 31.00
N PRO A 25 -15.43 1.73 31.23
CA PRO A 25 -16.47 2.67 31.57
C PRO A 25 -16.10 3.46 32.84
N VAL A 26 -16.54 4.72 32.90
CA VAL A 26 -16.25 5.60 34.03
C VAL A 26 -17.46 5.64 34.95
N PHE A 27 -17.24 5.50 36.25
CA PHE A 27 -18.29 5.59 37.27
C PHE A 27 -17.96 6.73 38.21
N THR A 28 -18.93 7.62 38.43
CA THR A 28 -18.78 8.81 39.27
C THR A 28 -19.77 8.73 40.42
N GLU A 29 -19.26 8.87 41.65
CA GLU A 29 -20.08 8.93 42.85
C GLU A 29 -21.07 10.10 42.80
N GLY A 30 -22.27 9.91 43.38
CA GLY A 30 -23.27 10.97 43.44
C GLY A 30 -23.01 12.01 44.53
N ASP A 31 -22.34 11.62 45.63
CA ASP A 31 -21.97 12.45 46.78
C ASP A 31 -20.70 11.86 47.40
N SER A 32 -19.74 12.71 47.80
CA SER A 32 -18.44 12.26 48.32
C SER A 32 -18.50 11.55 49.68
N ARG A 33 -19.63 11.61 50.37
CA ARG A 33 -19.88 10.82 51.59
C ARG A 33 -20.35 9.40 51.28
N VAL A 34 -20.73 9.13 50.03
CA VAL A 34 -21.19 7.83 49.54
C VAL A 34 -20.37 7.45 48.30
N PRO A 35 -19.10 7.08 48.49
CA PRO A 35 -18.22 6.75 47.38
C PRO A 35 -18.64 5.45 46.67
N MET A 36 -18.10 5.26 45.46
CA MET A 36 -18.17 3.97 44.79
C MET A 36 -17.57 2.85 45.66
N ASN A 37 -18.15 1.66 45.62
CA ASN A 37 -17.70 0.55 46.45
C ASN A 37 -16.58 -0.23 45.76
N ASP A 38 -15.33 0.04 46.12
CA ASP A 38 -14.16 -0.67 45.59
C ASP A 38 -13.98 -2.08 46.18
N LYS A 39 -14.78 -2.48 47.18
CA LYS A 39 -14.77 -3.85 47.72
C LYS A 39 -15.69 -4.78 46.95
N VAL A 40 -16.61 -4.24 46.15
CA VAL A 40 -17.52 -5.01 45.32
C VAL A 40 -17.02 -4.93 43.87
N PRO A 41 -16.61 -6.06 43.27
CA PRO A 41 -16.09 -6.07 41.91
C PRO A 41 -17.18 -5.70 40.91
N ALA A 42 -16.79 -5.08 39.81
CA ALA A 42 -17.68 -4.88 38.67
C ALA A 42 -18.15 -6.23 38.09
N THR A 43 -19.38 -6.25 37.62
CA THR A 43 -20.00 -7.41 36.95
C THR A 43 -20.74 -6.94 35.70
N PHE A 44 -21.15 -7.88 34.86
CA PHE A 44 -22.16 -7.61 33.86
C PHE A 44 -23.56 -7.53 34.48
N ASP A 45 -24.56 -7.08 33.72
CA ASP A 45 -25.95 -6.92 34.13
C ASP A 45 -26.63 -8.20 34.65
N ASP A 46 -26.13 -9.37 34.27
CA ASP A 46 -26.58 -10.68 34.78
C ASP A 46 -25.77 -11.18 36.00
N GLY A 47 -24.84 -10.37 36.50
CA GLY A 47 -23.95 -10.71 37.60
C GLY A 47 -22.73 -11.57 37.22
N SER A 48 -22.58 -11.94 35.95
CA SER A 48 -21.41 -12.68 35.47
C SER A 48 -20.20 -11.77 35.28
N THR A 49 -19.02 -12.37 35.11
CA THR A 49 -17.79 -11.66 34.72
C THR A 49 -17.29 -12.02 33.33
N THR A 50 -17.99 -12.94 32.64
CA THR A 50 -17.64 -13.42 31.30
C THR A 50 -18.91 -13.60 30.47
N LYS A 51 -18.92 -13.10 29.23
CA LYS A 51 -19.99 -13.28 28.26
C LYS A 51 -19.42 -13.65 26.89
N THR A 52 -19.89 -14.76 26.31
CA THR A 52 -19.52 -15.17 24.96
C THR A 52 -20.73 -15.03 24.04
N ILE A 53 -20.50 -14.39 22.89
CA ILE A 53 -21.50 -14.22 21.83
C ILE A 53 -21.02 -15.02 20.61
N PRO A 54 -21.71 -16.11 20.23
CA PRO A 54 -21.32 -16.94 19.10
C PRO A 54 -21.16 -16.15 17.81
N GLY A 55 -20.05 -16.37 17.11
CA GLY A 55 -19.72 -15.68 15.85
C GLY A 55 -19.19 -14.24 16.05
N VAL A 56 -19.05 -13.77 17.29
CA VAL A 56 -18.61 -12.40 17.60
C VAL A 56 -17.36 -12.40 18.46
N GLY A 57 -17.41 -13.02 19.64
CA GLY A 57 -16.29 -13.00 20.57
C GLY A 57 -16.68 -13.16 22.03
N THR A 58 -15.70 -12.99 22.90
CA THR A 58 -15.85 -13.12 24.35
C THR A 58 -15.47 -11.82 25.06
N TYR A 59 -16.32 -11.40 25.99
CA TYR A 59 -16.10 -10.30 26.91
C TYR A 59 -15.74 -10.82 28.29
N THR A 60 -14.76 -10.19 28.94
CA THR A 60 -14.49 -10.37 30.37
C THR A 60 -14.44 -9.00 31.05
N VAL A 61 -14.94 -8.89 32.27
CA VAL A 61 -14.85 -7.68 33.08
C VAL A 61 -13.98 -7.92 34.31
N ALA A 62 -12.97 -7.06 34.49
CA ALA A 62 -12.13 -7.05 35.67
C ALA A 62 -12.83 -6.33 36.83
N ALA A 63 -12.34 -6.56 38.06
CA ALA A 63 -12.94 -6.00 39.27
C ALA A 63 -13.05 -4.45 39.25
N ASP A 64 -12.12 -3.78 38.56
CA ASP A 64 -12.08 -2.32 38.44
C ASP A 64 -13.03 -1.75 37.37
N GLY A 65 -13.77 -2.61 36.66
CA GLY A 65 -14.67 -2.25 35.57
C GLY A 65 -14.04 -2.26 34.18
N THR A 66 -12.75 -2.56 34.04
CA THR A 66 -12.12 -2.70 32.72
C THR A 66 -12.69 -3.92 32.01
N VAL A 67 -13.27 -3.73 30.83
CA VAL A 67 -13.77 -4.80 29.97
C VAL A 67 -12.72 -5.13 28.91
N THR A 68 -12.47 -6.42 28.72
CA THR A 68 -11.64 -6.96 27.64
C THR A 68 -12.53 -7.72 26.67
N PHE A 69 -12.42 -7.42 25.39
CA PHE A 69 -13.11 -8.13 24.31
C PHE A 69 -12.09 -8.85 23.42
N THR A 70 -12.23 -10.16 23.31
CA THR A 70 -11.48 -10.99 22.37
C THR A 70 -12.42 -11.42 21.24
N PRO A 71 -12.28 -10.86 20.03
CA PRO A 71 -13.13 -11.22 18.90
C PRO A 71 -12.86 -12.65 18.43
N GLU A 72 -13.88 -13.30 17.86
CA GLU A 72 -13.65 -14.48 17.04
C GLU A 72 -12.87 -14.10 15.77
N ALA A 73 -12.08 -15.04 15.24
CA ALA A 73 -11.09 -14.75 14.18
C ALA A 73 -11.71 -14.09 12.94
N GLU A 74 -12.93 -14.47 12.56
CA GLU A 74 -13.60 -13.97 11.37
C GLU A 74 -14.55 -12.79 11.63
N PHE A 75 -14.74 -12.36 12.87
CA PHE A 75 -15.65 -11.27 13.17
C PHE A 75 -15.06 -9.92 12.73
N THR A 76 -15.85 -9.13 12.00
CA THR A 76 -15.59 -7.71 11.75
C THR A 76 -16.86 -6.90 11.97
N GLY A 77 -16.70 -5.59 12.18
CA GLY A 77 -17.80 -4.67 12.48
C GLY A 77 -17.98 -4.40 13.96
N THR A 78 -19.09 -3.76 14.30
CA THR A 78 -19.42 -3.37 15.67
C THR A 78 -20.07 -4.52 16.40
N ALA A 79 -19.47 -4.95 17.52
CA ALA A 79 -20.00 -6.03 18.33
C ALA A 79 -21.19 -5.54 19.20
N PRO A 80 -22.09 -6.45 19.62
CA PRO A 80 -23.16 -6.10 20.56
C PRO A 80 -22.58 -5.55 21.87
N ALA A 81 -23.13 -4.43 22.34
CA ALA A 81 -22.72 -3.79 23.57
C ALA A 81 -22.95 -4.71 24.79
N VAL A 82 -22.04 -4.65 25.77
CA VAL A 82 -22.21 -5.27 27.09
C VAL A 82 -22.35 -4.21 28.16
N THR A 83 -23.21 -4.45 29.16
CA THR A 83 -23.47 -3.52 30.26
C THR A 83 -22.66 -3.92 31.48
N VAL A 84 -21.83 -3.01 31.97
CA VAL A 84 -21.09 -3.12 33.24
C VAL A 84 -21.87 -2.45 34.34
N VAL A 85 -21.97 -3.12 35.49
CA VAL A 85 -22.67 -2.63 36.68
C VAL A 85 -21.68 -2.52 37.84
N ARG A 86 -21.73 -1.37 38.52
CA ARG A 86 -21.07 -1.14 39.80
C ARG A 86 -22.06 -0.51 40.78
N GLU A 87 -21.74 -0.59 42.07
CA GLU A 87 -22.53 0.02 43.14
C GLU A 87 -21.69 0.91 44.05
N ASP A 88 -22.36 1.86 44.70
CA ASP A 88 -21.80 2.65 45.79
C ASP A 88 -21.81 1.88 47.12
N VAL A 89 -21.22 2.46 48.18
CA VAL A 89 -21.16 1.81 49.51
C VAL A 89 -22.54 1.58 50.15
N ASN A 90 -23.61 2.18 49.63
CA ASN A 90 -24.99 1.98 50.06
C ASN A 90 -25.73 0.94 49.18
N GLY A 91 -25.08 0.38 48.15
CA GLY A 91 -25.66 -0.56 47.21
C GLY A 91 -26.47 0.09 46.07
N THR A 92 -26.41 1.41 45.92
CA THR A 92 -27.04 2.09 44.77
C THR A 92 -26.23 1.79 43.53
N LYS A 93 -26.89 1.26 42.49
CA LYS A 93 -26.23 0.81 41.26
C LYS A 93 -26.14 1.92 40.21
N ALA A 94 -25.04 1.91 39.47
CA ALA A 94 -24.88 2.60 38.19
C ALA A 94 -24.46 1.59 37.12
N SER A 95 -24.80 1.90 35.86
CA SER A 95 -24.51 1.03 34.73
C SER A 95 -24.03 1.82 33.53
N ALA A 96 -23.05 1.29 32.81
CA ALA A 96 -22.55 1.85 31.56
C ALA A 96 -22.22 0.73 30.58
N THR A 97 -22.17 1.05 29.29
CA THR A 97 -21.91 0.06 28.23
C THR A 97 -20.49 0.12 27.71
N TYR A 98 -20.01 -1.00 27.20
CA TYR A 98 -18.82 -1.09 26.36
C TYR A 98 -19.19 -1.65 24.99
N THR A 99 -18.79 -0.95 23.93
CA THR A 99 -19.07 -1.35 22.53
C THR A 99 -17.77 -1.36 21.70
N PRO A 100 -17.15 -2.53 21.46
CA PRO A 100 -15.98 -2.63 20.59
C PRO A 100 -16.36 -2.75 19.11
N THR A 101 -15.47 -2.26 18.24
CA THR A 101 -15.57 -2.41 16.78
C THR A 101 -14.29 -3.04 16.23
N VAL A 102 -14.42 -4.06 15.40
CA VAL A 102 -13.31 -4.73 14.73
C VAL A 102 -13.23 -4.27 13.28
N ARG A 103 -12.07 -3.76 12.85
CA ARG A 103 -11.85 -3.34 11.46
C ARG A 103 -11.77 -4.57 10.55
N PRO A 104 -12.35 -4.50 9.33
CA PRO A 104 -12.12 -5.53 8.31
C PRO A 104 -10.67 -5.49 7.81
N ILE A 105 -10.30 -6.45 6.97
CA ILE A 105 -9.06 -6.41 6.18
C ILE A 105 -9.36 -6.32 4.69
N THR A 106 -8.37 -5.90 3.90
CA THR A 106 -8.37 -6.00 2.44
C THR A 106 -7.29 -6.98 1.99
N LYS A 107 -7.67 -7.98 1.20
CA LYS A 107 -6.75 -8.94 0.56
C LYS A 107 -6.58 -8.63 -0.92
N PHE A 108 -5.44 -9.02 -1.48
CA PHE A 108 -5.14 -8.92 -2.92
C PHE A 108 -4.98 -10.33 -3.46
N VAL A 109 -5.90 -10.74 -4.33
CA VAL A 109 -6.01 -12.13 -4.81
C VAL A 109 -6.08 -12.20 -6.33
N ASP A 110 -5.66 -13.32 -6.92
CA ASP A 110 -5.90 -13.63 -8.32
C ASP A 110 -7.36 -14.04 -8.58
N LYS A 111 -7.70 -14.35 -9.85
CA LYS A 111 -9.05 -14.75 -10.25
C LYS A 111 -9.50 -16.06 -9.59
N GLU A 112 -8.57 -16.89 -9.18
CA GLU A 112 -8.79 -18.15 -8.48
C GLU A 112 -8.93 -17.95 -6.96
N GLY A 113 -8.75 -16.72 -6.46
CA GLY A 113 -8.84 -16.37 -5.04
C GLY A 113 -7.56 -16.62 -4.25
N LYS A 114 -6.43 -16.88 -4.92
CA LYS A 114 -5.14 -17.08 -4.27
C LYS A 114 -4.43 -15.74 -4.05
N GLU A 115 -3.82 -15.57 -2.88
CA GLU A 115 -3.11 -14.35 -2.51
C GLU A 115 -1.92 -14.06 -3.45
N ILE A 116 -1.79 -12.79 -3.84
CA ILE A 116 -0.71 -12.31 -4.70
C ILE A 116 0.54 -12.06 -3.86
N GLN A 117 1.64 -12.71 -4.22
CA GLN A 117 2.90 -12.60 -3.51
C GLN A 117 3.40 -11.15 -3.47
N GLY A 118 3.82 -10.68 -2.29
CA GLY A 118 4.27 -9.31 -2.05
C GLY A 118 3.15 -8.33 -1.72
N TYR A 119 1.89 -8.76 -1.74
CA TYR A 119 0.71 -7.95 -1.41
C TYR A 119 -0.05 -8.62 -0.26
N PRO A 120 0.43 -8.48 1.00
CA PRO A 120 -0.22 -9.07 2.15
C PRO A 120 -1.60 -8.45 2.39
N ALA A 121 -2.41 -9.11 3.20
CA ALA A 121 -3.63 -8.52 3.74
C ALA A 121 -3.31 -7.25 4.53
N LEU A 122 -4.08 -6.19 4.31
CA LEU A 122 -3.91 -4.90 4.95
C LEU A 122 -5.14 -4.55 5.80
N ASP A 123 -4.93 -3.82 6.90
CA ASP A 123 -6.01 -3.42 7.80
C ASP A 123 -6.96 -2.40 7.15
N GLY A 124 -8.26 -2.59 7.35
CA GLY A 124 -9.31 -1.72 6.85
C GLY A 124 -9.64 -1.90 5.37
N GLU A 125 -10.51 -1.02 4.87
CA GLU A 125 -10.80 -0.89 3.44
C GLU A 125 -9.66 -0.14 2.76
N GLN A 126 -8.95 -0.82 1.87
CA GLN A 126 -7.80 -0.25 1.14
C GLN A 126 -8.18 0.05 -0.30
N PRO A 127 -7.54 1.05 -0.94
CA PRO A 127 -7.67 1.24 -2.38
C PRO A 127 -7.09 0.06 -3.15
N LYS A 128 -7.49 -0.09 -4.42
CA LYS A 128 -6.81 -1.03 -5.34
C LYS A 128 -5.33 -0.64 -5.49
N ALA A 129 -4.46 -1.64 -5.48
CA ALA A 129 -3.04 -1.49 -5.78
C ALA A 129 -2.75 -1.67 -7.27
N GLU A 130 -1.73 -1.00 -7.78
CA GLU A 130 -1.12 -1.29 -9.09
C GLU A 130 -0.10 -2.42 -8.90
N ILE A 131 -0.45 -3.60 -9.40
CA ILE A 131 0.36 -4.81 -9.25
C ILE A 131 1.01 -5.12 -10.59
N SER A 132 2.34 -5.07 -10.65
CA SER A 132 3.09 -5.36 -11.88
C SER A 132 2.73 -6.75 -12.42
N GLY A 133 2.39 -6.80 -13.71
CA GLY A 133 1.99 -8.03 -14.39
C GLY A 133 0.56 -8.49 -14.12
N TYR A 134 -0.24 -7.70 -13.42
CA TYR A 134 -1.66 -7.94 -13.21
C TYR A 134 -2.49 -6.73 -13.62
N ARG A 135 -3.76 -6.98 -13.96
CA ARG A 135 -4.78 -5.92 -14.02
C ARG A 135 -5.84 -6.16 -12.96
N PHE A 136 -6.36 -5.07 -12.41
CA PHE A 136 -7.49 -5.09 -11.50
C PHE A 136 -8.76 -5.54 -12.23
N VAL A 137 -9.51 -6.45 -11.62
CA VAL A 137 -10.78 -6.97 -12.14
C VAL A 137 -11.93 -6.32 -11.39
N GLU A 138 -12.00 -6.54 -10.08
CA GLU A 138 -13.09 -6.06 -9.23
C GLU A 138 -12.72 -6.03 -7.75
N THR A 139 -13.57 -5.38 -6.95
CA THR A 139 -13.54 -5.45 -5.48
C THR A 139 -14.74 -6.25 -5.02
N LYS A 140 -14.51 -7.27 -4.20
CA LYS A 140 -15.55 -8.05 -3.53
C LYS A 140 -15.61 -7.66 -2.06
N LYS A 141 -16.82 -7.45 -1.53
CA LYS A 141 -17.05 -7.36 -0.09
C LYS A 141 -17.58 -8.70 0.41
N LEU A 142 -16.83 -9.34 1.30
CA LEU A 142 -17.14 -10.66 1.85
C LEU A 142 -18.25 -10.58 2.91
N PRO A 143 -18.97 -11.68 3.19
CA PRO A 143 -20.04 -11.70 4.19
C PRO A 143 -19.59 -11.29 5.59
N ASN A 144 -18.34 -11.57 5.94
CA ASN A 144 -17.74 -11.19 7.22
C ASN A 144 -17.35 -9.70 7.29
N GLY A 145 -17.48 -8.94 6.19
CA GLY A 145 -17.13 -7.52 6.09
C GLY A 145 -15.76 -7.22 5.50
N ASP A 146 -14.91 -8.23 5.30
CA ASP A 146 -13.61 -8.08 4.63
C ASP A 146 -13.75 -7.73 3.15
N PHE A 147 -12.65 -7.27 2.56
CA PHE A 147 -12.55 -6.94 1.16
C PHE A 147 -11.53 -7.83 0.44
N GLU A 148 -11.84 -8.18 -0.81
CA GLU A 148 -10.90 -8.81 -1.73
C GLU A 148 -10.82 -7.97 -2.99
N HIS A 149 -9.63 -7.46 -3.30
CA HIS A 149 -9.31 -6.93 -4.61
C HIS A 149 -8.84 -8.08 -5.49
N VAL A 150 -9.60 -8.36 -6.54
CA VAL A 150 -9.36 -9.46 -7.47
C VAL A 150 -8.59 -8.94 -8.68
N TYR A 151 -7.55 -9.67 -9.05
CA TYR A 151 -6.68 -9.34 -10.17
C TYR A 151 -6.55 -10.51 -11.14
N GLU A 152 -6.18 -10.20 -12.37
CA GLU A 152 -5.85 -11.19 -13.38
C GLU A 152 -4.46 -10.91 -13.95
N LYS A 153 -3.64 -11.96 -14.10
CA LYS A 153 -2.35 -11.84 -14.79
C LYS A 153 -2.58 -11.38 -16.22
N VAL A 154 -1.86 -10.34 -16.63
CA VAL A 154 -1.78 -9.98 -18.04
C VAL A 154 -0.67 -10.78 -18.70
N THR A 155 -0.72 -10.89 -20.01
CA THR A 155 0.31 -11.58 -20.80
C THR A 155 0.85 -10.67 -21.90
N THR A 156 2.07 -10.96 -22.36
CA THR A 156 2.65 -10.35 -23.56
C THR A 156 2.90 -11.43 -24.61
N SER A 157 2.37 -11.26 -25.81
CA SER A 157 2.63 -12.15 -26.96
C SER A 157 3.41 -11.44 -28.07
N TYR A 158 4.18 -12.22 -28.82
CA TYR A 158 4.98 -11.78 -29.97
C TYR A 158 4.41 -12.41 -31.24
N VAL A 159 3.79 -11.59 -32.09
CA VAL A 159 3.01 -12.07 -33.25
C VAL A 159 3.43 -11.35 -34.53
N ASP A 160 3.17 -11.97 -35.68
CA ASP A 160 3.38 -11.33 -36.98
C ASP A 160 2.23 -10.35 -37.35
N GLU A 161 2.32 -9.68 -38.51
CA GLU A 161 1.29 -8.74 -39.01
C GLU A 161 -0.11 -9.38 -39.16
N ASN A 162 -0.20 -10.70 -39.25
CA ASN A 162 -1.45 -11.45 -39.34
C ASN A 162 -1.96 -11.94 -37.97
N GLY A 163 -1.21 -11.67 -36.88
CA GLY A 163 -1.51 -12.17 -35.53
C GLY A 163 -1.01 -13.58 -35.25
N THR A 164 -0.17 -14.16 -36.12
CA THR A 164 0.38 -15.50 -35.92
C THR A 164 1.52 -15.46 -34.91
N PRO A 165 1.55 -16.33 -33.88
CA PRO A 165 2.66 -16.39 -32.93
C PRO A 165 4.00 -16.67 -33.63
N ILE A 166 5.03 -15.92 -33.26
CA ILE A 166 6.37 -16.06 -33.85
C ILE A 166 7.08 -17.26 -33.20
N PRO A 167 7.56 -18.26 -33.98
CA PRO A 167 8.26 -19.42 -33.43
C PRO A 167 9.49 -19.03 -32.61
N GLY A 168 9.65 -19.64 -31.43
CA GLY A 168 10.75 -19.34 -30.50
C GLY A 168 10.49 -18.16 -29.54
N TYR A 169 9.37 -17.47 -29.71
CA TYR A 169 8.96 -16.33 -28.87
C TYR A 169 7.57 -16.60 -28.28
N PRO A 170 7.48 -17.43 -27.22
CA PRO A 170 6.20 -17.77 -26.61
C PRO A 170 5.54 -16.55 -25.97
N THR A 171 4.24 -16.67 -25.68
CA THR A 171 3.54 -15.73 -24.81
C THR A 171 4.14 -15.80 -23.40
N GLU A 172 4.42 -14.64 -22.82
CA GLU A 172 5.03 -14.50 -21.51
C GLU A 172 4.06 -13.86 -20.52
N GLU A 173 4.21 -14.18 -19.23
CA GLU A 173 3.43 -13.55 -18.18
C GLU A 173 3.90 -12.10 -17.91
N GLY A 174 2.95 -11.25 -17.57
CA GLY A 174 3.18 -9.84 -17.25
C GLY A 174 3.35 -8.95 -18.48
N GLN A 175 3.59 -7.65 -18.23
CA GLN A 175 3.93 -6.70 -19.28
C GLN A 175 5.42 -6.81 -19.59
N GLN A 176 5.74 -7.45 -20.70
CA GLN A 176 7.11 -7.54 -21.21
C GLN A 176 7.40 -6.44 -22.24
N PRO A 177 8.66 -5.98 -22.36
CA PRO A 177 9.05 -5.10 -23.45
C PRO A 177 9.04 -5.85 -24.79
N LYS A 178 9.08 -5.07 -25.87
CA LYS A 178 9.35 -5.62 -27.21
C LYS A 178 10.73 -6.29 -27.24
N LYS A 179 10.84 -7.35 -28.02
CA LYS A 179 12.08 -8.10 -28.25
C LYS A 179 12.62 -7.85 -29.65
N ASP A 180 13.93 -7.97 -29.81
CA ASP A 180 14.56 -8.06 -31.11
C ASP A 180 14.50 -9.50 -31.60
N ILE A 181 13.81 -9.70 -32.73
CA ILE A 181 13.49 -11.02 -33.27
C ILE A 181 14.22 -11.17 -34.62
N PRO A 182 15.19 -12.11 -34.74
CA PRO A 182 15.88 -12.34 -36.01
C PRO A 182 14.92 -12.63 -37.16
N GLY A 183 15.06 -11.92 -38.27
CA GLY A 183 14.19 -12.06 -39.44
C GLY A 183 12.84 -11.33 -39.33
N TYR A 184 12.67 -10.47 -38.32
CA TYR A 184 11.47 -9.67 -38.13
C TYR A 184 11.83 -8.24 -37.71
N GLU A 185 10.99 -7.29 -38.08
CA GLU A 185 11.07 -5.86 -37.71
C GLU A 185 9.84 -5.50 -36.88
N PHE A 186 10.02 -4.78 -35.77
CA PHE A 186 8.92 -4.36 -34.90
C PHE A 186 8.02 -3.34 -35.60
N VAL A 187 6.71 -3.59 -35.57
CA VAL A 187 5.69 -2.70 -36.17
C VAL A 187 5.02 -1.84 -35.11
N LYS A 188 4.35 -2.47 -34.14
CA LYS A 188 3.59 -1.76 -33.11
C LYS A 188 3.30 -2.62 -31.89
N THR A 189 2.89 -1.95 -30.81
CA THR A 189 2.31 -2.60 -29.63
C THR A 189 0.81 -2.34 -29.61
N VAL A 190 0.02 -3.37 -29.30
CA VAL A 190 -1.42 -3.27 -29.04
C VAL A 190 -1.69 -3.79 -27.65
N VAL A 191 -2.56 -3.11 -26.90
CA VAL A 191 -3.07 -3.60 -25.61
C VAL A 191 -4.56 -3.87 -25.78
N ASP A 192 -5.01 -5.06 -25.42
CA ASP A 192 -6.42 -5.45 -25.51
C ASP A 192 -7.25 -4.96 -24.29
N GLU A 193 -8.56 -5.17 -24.31
CA GLU A 193 -9.47 -4.82 -23.20
C GLU A 193 -9.12 -5.57 -21.90
N ASN A 194 -8.43 -6.71 -22.04
CA ASN A 194 -7.95 -7.53 -20.95
C ASN A 194 -6.54 -7.12 -20.48
N GLY A 195 -6.01 -5.99 -20.95
CA GLY A 195 -4.69 -5.49 -20.58
C GLY A 195 -3.52 -6.36 -21.08
N ASN A 196 -3.77 -7.38 -21.90
CA ASN A 196 -2.71 -8.16 -22.52
C ASN A 196 -2.06 -7.34 -23.63
N THR A 197 -0.76 -7.52 -23.75
CA THR A 197 0.07 -6.80 -24.71
C THR A 197 0.40 -7.70 -25.90
N GLN A 198 0.25 -7.20 -27.10
CA GLN A 198 0.73 -7.85 -28.32
C GLN A 198 1.78 -6.96 -28.96
N HIS A 199 3.00 -7.47 -29.10
CA HIS A 199 4.02 -6.87 -29.95
C HIS A 199 3.91 -7.50 -31.34
N ILE A 200 3.61 -6.66 -32.33
CA ILE A 200 3.36 -7.05 -33.71
C ILE A 200 4.62 -6.78 -34.53
N TYR A 201 5.04 -7.77 -35.32
CA TYR A 201 6.25 -7.71 -36.13
C TYR A 201 5.99 -8.04 -37.59
N LYS A 202 6.82 -7.49 -38.47
CA LYS A 202 6.83 -7.72 -39.90
C LYS A 202 8.03 -8.57 -40.28
N LYS A 203 7.82 -9.64 -41.04
CA LYS A 203 8.92 -10.49 -41.49
C LYS A 203 9.84 -9.74 -42.45
N THR A 204 11.13 -9.69 -42.16
CA THR A 204 12.11 -9.15 -43.08
C THR A 204 12.47 -10.23 -44.10
N VAL A 205 12.38 -9.88 -45.38
CA VAL A 205 12.91 -10.77 -46.43
C VAL A 205 14.43 -10.66 -46.39
N THR A 206 15.12 -11.75 -46.09
CA THR A 206 16.55 -11.83 -46.39
C THR A 206 16.67 -11.71 -47.90
N PRO A 207 17.36 -10.70 -48.47
CA PRO A 207 17.60 -10.68 -49.89
C PRO A 207 18.30 -11.98 -50.27
N THR A 208 17.85 -12.63 -51.34
CA THR A 208 18.55 -13.78 -51.90
C THR A 208 20.01 -13.38 -52.06
N PRO A 209 20.99 -14.13 -51.49
CA PRO A 209 22.38 -13.84 -51.76
C PRO A 209 22.54 -13.87 -53.28
N VAL A 210 22.90 -12.71 -53.85
CA VAL A 210 23.30 -12.66 -55.24
C VAL A 210 24.47 -13.64 -55.36
N PRO A 211 24.42 -14.66 -56.24
CA PRO A 211 25.52 -15.59 -56.38
C PRO A 211 26.79 -14.79 -56.65
N ASP A 212 27.77 -14.99 -55.78
CA ASP A 212 29.04 -14.29 -55.74
C ASP A 212 29.76 -14.48 -57.07
N SER A 213 29.67 -13.48 -57.96
CA SER A 213 30.37 -13.51 -59.23
C SER A 213 31.84 -13.16 -58.99
N THR A 214 32.63 -14.19 -58.67
CA THR A 214 34.09 -14.33 -58.87
C THR A 214 35.05 -13.25 -58.33
N PRO A 215 36.20 -13.65 -57.75
CA PRO A 215 37.10 -12.76 -57.03
C PRO A 215 37.82 -11.80 -58.00
N THR A 216 37.72 -10.50 -57.74
CA THR A 216 38.58 -9.48 -58.36
C THR A 216 39.90 -9.46 -57.58
N PRO A 217 41.08 -9.49 -58.25
CA PRO A 217 42.37 -9.62 -57.57
C PRO A 217 42.70 -8.42 -56.68
N GLU A 218 43.28 -8.72 -55.52
CA GLU A 218 43.84 -7.76 -54.57
C GLU A 218 44.93 -6.86 -55.22
N PRO A 219 44.86 -5.53 -55.05
CA PRO A 219 46.04 -4.69 -55.16
C PRO A 219 46.84 -4.67 -53.84
N GLN A 220 48.12 -5.04 -53.93
CA GLN A 220 49.15 -4.92 -52.89
C GLN A 220 49.38 -3.44 -52.46
N PRO A 221 49.90 -3.17 -51.24
CA PRO A 221 49.71 -1.91 -50.52
C PRO A 221 50.84 -0.89 -50.76
N THR A 222 50.54 0.40 -50.53
CA THR A 222 51.53 1.46 -50.23
C THR A 222 50.81 2.69 -49.62
N PRO A 223 51.50 3.61 -48.90
CA PRO A 223 51.68 3.55 -47.46
C PRO A 223 50.95 4.65 -46.66
N GLN A 224 50.71 4.27 -45.41
CA GLN A 224 50.29 4.98 -44.20
C GLN A 224 50.51 6.50 -44.13
N ALA A 225 49.41 7.24 -43.94
CA ALA A 225 49.39 8.54 -43.27
C ALA A 225 48.70 8.39 -41.91
N LYS A 226 49.44 8.81 -40.90
CA LYS A 226 49.16 8.83 -39.46
C LYS A 226 48.15 9.92 -39.11
N GLN A 227 47.13 9.57 -38.33
CA GLN A 227 46.28 10.43 -37.47
C GLN A 227 45.18 9.51 -36.88
N GLU A 228 44.76 9.54 -35.63
CA GLU A 228 45.29 10.03 -34.35
C GLU A 228 44.45 9.25 -33.31
N GLU A 229 45.10 8.73 -32.27
CA GLU A 229 44.54 7.80 -31.30
C GLU A 229 43.59 8.55 -30.34
N SER A 230 42.27 8.41 -30.49
CA SER A 230 41.31 8.86 -29.48
C SER A 230 40.98 7.71 -28.54
N VAL A 231 41.78 7.61 -27.49
CA VAL A 231 41.49 6.79 -26.31
C VAL A 231 40.43 7.54 -25.50
N LEU A 232 39.23 6.96 -25.34
CA LEU A 232 38.30 7.35 -24.27
C LEU A 232 38.08 6.14 -23.36
N PRO A 233 38.25 6.27 -22.03
CA PRO A 233 38.44 5.13 -21.15
C PRO A 233 37.14 4.42 -20.80
N GLU A 234 37.24 3.10 -20.73
CA GLU A 234 36.35 2.22 -19.97
C GLU A 234 36.36 2.68 -18.50
N THR A 235 35.25 3.24 -18.04
CA THR A 235 35.02 3.45 -16.61
C THR A 235 34.08 2.35 -16.13
N LYS A 236 34.64 1.37 -15.42
CA LYS A 236 33.88 0.48 -14.54
C LYS A 236 33.14 1.34 -13.52
N GLU A 237 31.83 1.32 -13.56
CA GLU A 237 31.01 1.76 -12.41
C GLU A 237 31.07 0.66 -11.35
N GLU A 238 31.96 0.83 -10.37
CA GLU A 238 31.79 0.18 -9.06
C GLU A 238 30.65 0.88 -8.34
N ALA A 239 29.60 0.13 -8.03
CA ALA A 239 28.54 0.58 -7.12
C ALA A 239 29.15 0.88 -5.74
N SER A 240 29.26 2.17 -5.39
CA SER A 240 29.53 2.58 -4.01
C SER A 240 28.22 2.57 -3.22
N PHE A 241 28.12 1.63 -2.28
CA PHE A 241 27.06 1.63 -1.27
C PHE A 241 27.25 2.86 -0.37
N ILE A 242 26.25 3.74 -0.33
CA ILE A 242 26.19 4.81 0.68
C ILE A 242 25.71 4.16 1.98
N ASN A 243 26.52 4.31 3.03
CA ASN A 243 26.20 3.84 4.38
C ASN A 243 25.15 4.81 4.99
N PRO A 244 23.95 4.36 5.42
CA PRO A 244 22.83 5.23 5.79
C PRO A 244 22.99 6.04 7.09
N THR A 245 24.20 6.16 7.65
CA THR A 245 24.48 6.88 8.89
C THR A 245 25.46 8.06 8.76
N ASP A 246 25.74 8.55 7.55
CA ASP A 246 26.58 9.75 7.35
C ASP A 246 25.70 11.01 7.14
N GLU A 247 25.74 11.94 8.10
CA GLU A 247 24.96 13.20 8.09
C GLU A 247 25.54 14.29 7.17
N ASN A 248 26.64 14.04 6.43
CA ASN A 248 27.26 15.05 5.54
C ASN A 248 27.27 14.70 4.04
N ALA A 249 26.48 13.72 3.58
CA ALA A 249 26.42 13.37 2.17
C ALA A 249 25.59 14.40 1.35
N GLN A 250 26.21 15.02 0.33
CA GLN A 250 25.55 15.93 -0.62
C GLN A 250 25.10 15.19 -1.89
N LEU A 251 23.85 15.46 -2.30
CA LEU A 251 23.24 14.92 -3.53
C LEU A 251 23.95 15.42 -4.80
N PRO A 252 24.09 14.59 -5.85
CA PRO A 252 24.63 15.03 -7.13
C PRO A 252 23.65 15.96 -7.86
N LYS A 253 24.17 17.02 -8.49
CA LYS A 253 23.41 17.94 -9.36
C LYS A 253 23.16 17.28 -10.71
N THR A 254 21.93 16.88 -10.99
CA THR A 254 21.49 16.45 -12.34
C THR A 254 20.72 17.58 -13.00
N GLY A 255 21.39 18.35 -13.86
CA GLY A 255 20.76 19.27 -14.82
C GLY A 255 21.18 18.88 -16.24
N SER A 256 20.21 18.72 -17.14
CA SER A 256 20.42 18.48 -18.57
C SER A 256 19.81 19.64 -19.37
N GLU A 257 20.64 20.34 -20.15
CA GLU A 257 20.33 21.29 -21.24
C GLU A 257 20.81 20.62 -22.55
N ASP A 258 20.21 20.67 -23.75
CA ASP A 258 19.37 21.61 -24.53
C ASP A 258 18.53 20.81 -25.58
N SER A 259 17.56 21.29 -26.39
CA SER A 259 17.34 22.62 -27.00
C SER A 259 15.89 22.88 -27.50
N ASN A 260 15.58 24.18 -27.63
CA ASN A 260 14.66 24.88 -28.55
C ASN A 260 13.27 25.38 -28.09
N LEU A 261 13.32 26.59 -27.50
CA LEU A 261 12.68 27.85 -27.92
C LEU A 261 11.14 28.00 -27.93
N ALA A 262 10.74 29.04 -27.17
CA ALA A 262 9.46 29.78 -27.08
C ALA A 262 8.47 29.27 -26.00
N ILE A 263 7.97 30.05 -25.03
CA ILE A 263 7.91 31.51 -24.80
C ILE A 263 7.30 31.73 -23.36
N PHE A 264 7.72 32.81 -22.66
CA PHE A 264 7.14 33.54 -21.48
C PHE A 264 6.78 32.75 -20.18
N GLY A 265 7.21 33.14 -18.98
CA GLY A 265 7.88 34.38 -18.61
C GLY A 265 8.22 34.54 -17.12
N LEU A 266 9.05 35.57 -16.92
CA LEU A 266 9.18 36.48 -15.78
C LEU A 266 9.52 35.92 -14.39
N ALA A 267 10.82 36.02 -14.14
CA ALA A 267 11.47 36.27 -12.86
C ALA A 267 10.75 37.28 -11.96
N SER A 268 10.80 37.05 -10.65
CA SER A 268 11.24 38.07 -9.70
C SER A 268 11.91 37.41 -8.49
N LEU A 269 13.24 37.39 -8.50
CA LEU A 269 14.04 37.56 -7.30
C LEU A 269 13.57 38.80 -6.55
N LEU A 270 13.52 38.76 -5.22
CA LEU A 270 14.36 39.63 -4.40
C LEU A 270 14.35 39.19 -2.94
N ALA A 271 15.57 38.94 -2.47
CA ALA A 271 15.97 38.73 -1.09
C ALA A 271 15.65 39.95 -0.20
N GLY A 272 15.58 39.72 1.11
CA GLY A 272 15.44 40.81 2.09
C GLY A 272 15.62 40.36 3.53
N PHE A 273 16.86 40.00 3.90
CA PHE A 273 17.36 39.99 5.28
C PHE A 273 17.19 41.37 5.93
N GLY A 274 16.85 41.46 7.23
CA GLY A 274 16.99 42.73 7.95
C GLY A 274 16.29 42.88 9.32
N LEU A 275 17.02 42.51 10.37
CA LEU A 275 17.13 43.11 11.72
C LEU A 275 16.03 44.05 12.31
N TYR A 276 15.66 43.70 13.55
CA TYR A 276 15.70 44.51 14.80
C TYR A 276 15.15 45.96 14.82
N GLY A 277 14.25 46.25 15.77
CA GLY A 277 14.02 47.63 16.22
C GLY A 277 12.77 47.88 17.05
N THR A 278 12.89 47.81 18.37
CA THR A 278 11.93 48.33 19.36
C THR A 278 11.65 49.83 19.20
N LYS A 279 10.39 50.29 19.34
CA LYS A 279 10.06 51.50 20.14
C LYS A 279 8.56 51.69 20.43
N ARG A 280 8.29 51.94 21.73
CA ARG A 280 7.03 52.43 22.33
C ARG A 280 6.64 53.84 21.86
N ARG A 281 5.33 54.15 21.73
CA ARG A 281 4.51 55.01 22.65
C ARG A 281 3.28 55.65 21.96
N LYS A 282 2.15 55.58 22.69
CA LYS A 282 0.99 56.52 22.83
C LYS A 282 0.12 56.73 21.57
N ARG A 283 -1.20 56.82 21.66
CA ARG A 283 -2.08 57.30 22.75
C ARG A 283 -3.15 56.30 23.12
#